data_AF-A0A800FH14-F1
#
_entry.id   AF-A0A800FH14-F1
#
_cell.length_a   1.000
_cell.length_b   1.000
_cell.length_c   1.000
_cell.angle_alpha   90.00
_cell.angle_beta   90.00
_cell.angle_gamma   90.00
#
_symmetry.space_group_name_H-M   'P 1'
#
loop_
_entity.id
_entity.type
_entity.pdbx_description
1 polymer ?
#
loop_
_entity_poly.entity_id
_entity_poly.type
_entity_poly.pdbx_seq_one_letter_code
_entity_poly.pdbx_strand_id
1 'polypeptide(L)'
;TDDADISLLNDEDKDIFNGTIKNRDILRQTLPELGKEAPDPAWIGTRLTEHHAVLRDVLQVSTPKIEAMLDASLDAGALGGKINGSGGGGCMFAYAPKNAEIVAEAIERVGGKSFIISSDNGTRIV
;
A
#
# COMPACT_ATOMS: atom_id res chain seq x y z
N THR A 1 -21.76 3.07 -8.73
CA THR A 1 -23.07 2.91 -8.08
C THR A 1 -22.80 2.97 -6.60
N ASP A 2 -22.96 4.17 -6.04
CA ASP A 2 -22.67 4.47 -4.64
C ASP A 2 -23.93 4.34 -3.77
N ASP A 3 -25.00 3.74 -4.32
CA ASP A 3 -26.30 3.56 -3.67
C ASP A 3 -26.46 2.14 -3.11
N ALA A 4 -25.45 1.66 -2.37
CA ALA A 4 -25.63 0.44 -1.58
C ALA A 4 -26.49 0.77 -0.36
N ASP A 5 -27.60 0.06 -0.18
CA ASP A 5 -28.37 0.18 1.06
C ASP A 5 -27.58 -0.46 2.21
N ILE A 6 -26.98 0.40 3.04
CA ILE A 6 -26.20 0.02 4.24
C ILE A 6 -26.99 0.26 5.53
N SER A 7 -28.31 0.42 5.45
CA SER A 7 -29.16 0.69 6.61
C SER A 7 -29.15 -0.44 7.65
N LEU A 8 -28.88 -1.68 7.21
CA LEU A 8 -28.82 -2.86 8.07
C LEU A 8 -27.45 -3.05 8.75
N LEU A 9 -26.43 -2.26 8.39
CA LEU A 9 -25.09 -2.36 8.98
C LEU A 9 -25.03 -1.62 10.31
N ASN A 10 -24.27 -2.16 11.27
CA ASN A 10 -23.87 -1.39 12.44
C ASN A 10 -22.81 -0.33 12.04
N ASP A 11 -22.44 0.56 12.96
CA ASP A 11 -21.54 1.66 12.62
C ASP A 11 -20.12 1.20 12.26
N GLU A 12 -19.62 0.14 12.90
CA GLU A 12 -18.33 -0.48 12.56
C GLU A 12 -18.33 -1.08 11.14
N ASP A 13 -19.39 -1.80 10.79
CA ASP A 13 -19.57 -2.38 9.45
C ASP A 13 -19.72 -1.29 8.37
N LYS A 14 -20.36 -0.15 8.70
CA LYS A 14 -20.41 1.00 7.79
C LYS A 14 -19.04 1.61 7.58
N ASP A 15 -18.22 1.71 8.62
CA ASP A 15 -16.85 2.21 8.51
C ASP A 15 -16.00 1.28 7.63
N ILE A 16 -16.10 -0.03 7.83
CA ILE A 16 -15.43 -1.04 6.99
C ILE A 16 -15.91 -0.95 5.54
N PHE A 17 -17.22 -0.83 5.32
CA PHE A 17 -17.81 -0.66 3.99
C PHE A 17 -17.23 0.60 3.32
N ASN A 18 -17.30 1.74 3.99
CA ASN A 18 -16.81 3.01 3.46
C ASN A 18 -15.30 3.01 3.21
N GLY A 19 -14.51 2.39 4.10
CA GLY A 19 -13.07 2.19 3.91
C GLY A 19 -12.76 1.31 2.69
N THR A 20 -13.54 0.26 2.48
CA THR A 20 -13.42 -0.61 1.30
C THR A 20 -13.75 0.15 0.00
N ILE A 21 -14.82 0.96 0.01
CA ILE A 21 -15.18 1.83 -1.11
C ILE A 21 -14.07 2.85 -1.39
N LYS A 22 -13.52 3.48 -0.35
CA LYS A 22 -12.40 4.43 -0.49
C LYS A 22 -11.17 3.77 -1.10
N ASN A 23 -10.81 2.56 -0.68
CA ASN A 23 -9.72 1.78 -1.29
C ASN A 23 -9.92 1.52 -2.78
N ARG A 24 -11.14 1.10 -3.16
CA ARG A 24 -11.53 0.93 -4.57
C ARG A 24 -11.37 2.22 -5.35
N ASP A 25 -11.79 3.35 -4.78
CA ASP A 25 -11.80 4.63 -5.47
C ASP A 25 -10.39 5.23 -5.61
N ILE A 26 -9.50 5.03 -4.63
CA ILE A 26 -8.07 5.34 -4.76
C ILE A 26 -7.50 4.61 -5.99
N LEU A 27 -7.75 3.31 -6.13
CA LEU A 27 -7.28 2.56 -7.31
C LEU A 27 -7.88 3.11 -8.61
N ARG A 28 -9.19 3.35 -8.65
CA ARG A 28 -9.86 3.89 -9.85
C ARG A 28 -9.28 5.23 -10.30
N GLN A 29 -8.97 6.10 -9.34
CA GLN A 29 -8.32 7.38 -9.60
C GLN A 29 -6.85 7.20 -10.02
N THR A 30 -6.18 6.18 -9.49
CA THR A 30 -4.76 5.87 -9.75
C THR A 30 -4.52 5.18 -11.09
N LEU A 31 -5.48 4.37 -11.55
CA LEU A 31 -5.37 3.49 -12.70
C LEU A 31 -4.98 4.21 -14.02
N PRO A 32 -5.54 5.39 -14.36
CA PRO A 32 -5.13 6.10 -15.57
C PRO A 32 -3.65 6.49 -15.58
N GLU A 33 -3.07 6.83 -14.43
CA GLU A 33 -1.64 7.15 -14.32
C GLU A 33 -0.77 5.91 -14.53
N LEU A 34 -1.15 4.79 -13.90
CA LEU A 34 -0.43 3.52 -14.02
C LEU A 34 -0.41 2.98 -15.46
N GLY A 35 -1.38 3.39 -16.29
CA GLY A 35 -1.46 3.02 -17.70
C GLY A 35 -0.63 3.90 -18.64
N LYS A 36 0.04 4.95 -18.16
CA LYS A 36 0.90 5.80 -18.98
C LYS A 36 2.22 5.11 -19.32
N GLU A 37 2.83 5.46 -20.46
CA GLU A 37 4.19 5.00 -20.81
C GLU A 37 5.25 5.44 -19.79
N ALA A 38 5.06 6.63 -19.19
CA ALA A 38 5.89 7.17 -18.14
C ALA A 38 5.01 7.71 -17.00
N PRO A 39 4.61 6.86 -16.04
CA PRO A 39 3.82 7.28 -14.88
C PRO A 39 4.63 8.21 -13.95
N ASP A 40 3.96 9.17 -13.29
CA ASP A 40 4.58 9.98 -12.24
C ASP A 40 4.88 9.13 -10.98
N PRO A 41 6.16 8.89 -10.64
CA PRO A 41 6.50 8.04 -9.50
C PRO A 41 6.13 8.66 -8.15
N ALA A 42 6.25 9.98 -8.01
CA ALA A 42 5.92 10.66 -6.75
C ALA A 42 4.42 10.61 -6.49
N TRP A 43 3.63 10.75 -7.55
CA TRP A 43 2.19 10.63 -7.47
C TRP A 43 1.74 9.20 -7.10
N ILE A 44 2.33 8.17 -7.71
CA ILE A 44 2.07 6.76 -7.34
C ILE A 44 2.41 6.51 -5.87
N GLY A 45 3.56 6.98 -5.41
CA GLY A 45 3.98 6.87 -4.01
C GLY A 45 2.95 7.48 -3.05
N THR A 46 2.48 8.69 -3.36
CA THR A 46 1.44 9.38 -2.58
C THR A 46 0.15 8.56 -2.49
N ARG A 47 -0.31 7.98 -3.60
CA ARG A 47 -1.52 7.12 -3.63
C ARG A 47 -1.36 5.83 -2.83
N LEU A 48 -0.17 5.23 -2.79
CA LEU A 48 0.12 4.07 -1.94
C LEU A 48 0.02 4.41 -0.45
N THR A 49 0.59 5.55 -0.03
CA THR A 49 0.52 6.02 1.36
C THR A 49 -0.92 6.35 1.77
N GLU A 50 -1.70 6.98 0.89
CA GLU A 50 -3.14 7.22 1.14
C GLU A 50 -3.95 5.92 1.24
N HIS A 51 -3.64 4.93 0.41
CA HIS A 51 -4.24 3.60 0.52
C HIS A 51 -3.89 2.98 1.88
N HIS A 52 -2.62 3.06 2.30
CA HIS A 52 -2.19 2.54 3.59
C HIS A 52 -2.92 3.20 4.77
N ALA A 53 -3.13 4.51 4.74
CA ALA A 53 -3.88 5.19 5.80
C ALA A 53 -5.29 4.62 5.99
N VAL A 54 -5.98 4.25 4.90
CA VAL A 54 -7.29 3.57 5.00
C VAL A 54 -7.16 2.17 5.59
N LEU A 55 -6.15 1.41 5.16
CA LEU A 55 -5.87 0.06 5.69
C LEU A 55 -5.55 0.10 7.20
N ARG A 56 -4.81 1.10 7.65
CA ARG A 56 -4.38 1.26 9.04
C ARG A 56 -5.48 1.82 9.92
N ASP A 57 -6.10 2.93 9.51
CA ASP A 57 -6.93 3.73 10.41
C ASP A 57 -8.39 3.31 10.38
N VAL A 58 -8.89 2.85 9.23
CA VAL A 58 -10.29 2.45 9.04
C VAL A 58 -10.45 0.94 9.15
N LEU A 59 -9.66 0.19 8.37
CA LEU A 59 -9.76 -1.27 8.38
C LEU A 59 -8.96 -1.93 9.50
N GLN A 60 -8.09 -1.17 10.19
CA GLN A 60 -7.32 -1.61 11.34
C GLN A 60 -6.50 -2.89 11.10
N VAL A 61 -6.00 -3.06 9.88
CA VAL A 61 -5.26 -4.28 9.49
C VAL A 61 -3.74 -4.12 9.54
N SER A 62 -3.21 -2.97 9.97
CA SER A 62 -1.76 -2.80 10.12
C SER A 62 -1.25 -3.24 11.50
N THR A 63 0.06 -3.24 11.69
CA THR A 63 0.71 -3.61 12.96
C THR A 63 1.86 -2.66 13.28
N PRO A 64 2.28 -2.52 14.56
CA PRO A 64 3.42 -1.67 14.91
C PRO A 64 4.71 -1.99 14.14
N LYS A 65 4.95 -3.28 13.84
CA LYS A 65 6.12 -3.69 13.05
C LYS A 65 6.02 -3.22 11.58
N ILE A 66 4.83 -3.27 10.99
CA ILE A 66 4.60 -2.79 9.62
C ILE A 66 4.79 -1.26 9.57
N GLU A 67 4.23 -0.53 10.53
CA GLU A 67 4.40 0.93 10.61
C GLU A 67 5.88 1.31 10.75
N ALA A 68 6.62 0.66 11.67
CA ALA A 68 8.05 0.93 11.84
C ALA A 68 8.86 0.69 10.54
N MET A 69 8.53 -0.33 9.76
CA MET A 69 9.18 -0.59 8.48
C MET A 69 8.80 0.47 7.42
N LEU A 70 7.54 0.92 7.40
CA LEU A 70 7.09 1.98 6.47
C LEU A 70 7.73 3.32 6.80
N ASP A 71 7.76 3.71 8.07
CA ASP A 71 8.42 4.94 8.52
C ASP A 71 9.91 4.93 8.16
N ALA A 72 10.62 3.84 8.47
CA ALA A 72 12.02 3.68 8.10
C ALA A 72 12.25 3.75 6.58
N SER A 73 11.30 3.24 5.79
CA SER A 73 11.37 3.30 4.32
C SER A 73 11.20 4.72 3.80
N LEU A 74 10.23 5.47 4.34
CA LEU A 74 9.95 6.86 3.96
C LEU A 74 11.11 7.77 4.35
N ASP A 75 11.66 7.61 5.56
CA ASP A 75 12.84 8.35 6.03
C ASP A 75 14.08 8.07 5.16
N ALA A 76 14.18 6.86 4.60
CA ALA A 76 15.24 6.46 3.68
C ALA A 76 15.02 6.92 2.22
N GLY A 77 13.88 7.56 1.93
CA GLY A 77 13.59 8.14 0.61
C GLY A 77 12.66 7.32 -0.28
N ALA A 78 11.95 6.33 0.26
CA ALA A 78 10.81 5.74 -0.46
C ALA A 78 9.75 6.81 -0.75
N LEU A 79 9.11 6.75 -1.92
CA LEU A 79 8.07 7.71 -2.31
C LEU A 79 6.71 7.37 -1.69
N GLY A 80 6.54 6.16 -1.17
CA GLY A 80 5.32 5.69 -0.51
C GLY A 80 5.38 4.21 -0.17
N GLY A 81 4.35 3.69 0.47
CA GLY A 81 4.26 2.27 0.77
C GLY A 81 2.95 1.89 1.46
N LYS A 82 2.70 0.58 1.58
CA LYS A 82 1.52 0.03 2.25
C LYS A 82 1.74 -1.40 2.73
N ILE A 83 0.93 -1.84 3.69
CA ILE A 83 0.78 -3.27 3.99
C ILE A 83 0.29 -4.04 2.75
N ASN A 84 0.75 -5.29 2.59
CA ASN A 84 0.39 -6.16 1.48
C ASN A 84 -0.09 -7.54 1.98
N GLY A 85 -1.09 -8.11 1.31
CA GLY A 85 -1.70 -9.39 1.69
C GLY A 85 -2.99 -9.20 2.49
N SER A 86 -3.31 -10.16 3.37
CA SER A 86 -4.53 -10.13 4.20
C SER A 86 -4.52 -9.07 5.29
N GLY A 87 -3.33 -8.56 5.65
CA GLY A 87 -3.13 -7.73 6.84
C GLY A 87 -2.92 -8.54 8.13
N GLY A 88 -2.81 -7.84 9.25
CA GLY A 88 -2.48 -8.41 10.58
C GLY A 88 -0.99 -8.71 10.78
N GLY A 89 -0.13 -8.25 9.86
CA GLY A 89 1.31 -8.49 9.86
C GLY A 89 1.81 -8.96 8.49
N GLY A 90 2.88 -9.75 8.47
CA GLY A 90 3.44 -10.30 7.24
C GLY A 90 4.29 -9.28 6.48
N CYS A 91 3.87 -8.96 5.26
CA CYS A 91 4.66 -8.17 4.31
C CYS A 91 4.13 -6.74 4.17
N MET A 92 5.04 -5.82 3.88
CA MET A 92 4.72 -4.49 3.37
C MET A 92 5.44 -4.28 2.03
N PHE A 93 4.96 -3.32 1.25
CA PHE A 93 5.58 -2.88 0.02
C PHE A 93 6.00 -1.41 0.16
N ALA A 94 7.29 -1.13 -0.05
CA ALA A 94 7.83 0.23 -0.15
C ALA A 94 8.15 0.53 -1.62
N TYR A 95 7.65 1.66 -2.13
CA TYR A 95 7.88 2.10 -3.50
C TYR A 95 9.09 3.05 -3.56
N ALA A 96 10.21 2.51 -4.00
CA ALA A 96 11.49 3.21 -4.09
C ALA A 96 12.09 3.04 -5.50
N PRO A 97 11.62 3.81 -6.50
CA PRO A 97 12.13 3.72 -7.88
C PRO A 97 13.59 4.17 -8.02
N LYS A 98 14.15 4.82 -6.99
CA LYS A 98 15.55 5.21 -6.90
C LYS A 98 16.10 4.73 -5.56
N ASN A 99 17.35 4.29 -5.55
CA ASN A 99 18.09 3.90 -4.34
C ASN A 99 17.36 2.84 -3.49
N ALA A 100 16.78 1.82 -4.12
CA ALA A 100 16.03 0.78 -3.44
C ALA A 100 16.86 0.02 -2.39
N GLU A 101 18.17 -0.04 -2.57
CA GLU A 101 19.14 -0.63 -1.65
C GLU A 101 19.18 0.12 -0.31
N ILE A 102 19.12 1.45 -0.32
CA ILE A 102 19.11 2.27 0.90
C ILE A 102 17.83 2.02 1.71
N VAL A 103 16.69 1.93 1.01
CA VAL A 103 15.39 1.63 1.62
C VAL A 103 15.37 0.20 2.17
N ALA A 104 15.91 -0.76 1.43
CA ALA A 104 16.05 -2.15 1.87
C ALA A 104 16.86 -2.27 3.17
N GLU A 105 18.02 -1.61 3.25
CA GLU A 105 18.83 -1.56 4.49
C GLU A 105 18.07 -0.91 5.65
N ALA A 106 17.30 0.14 5.41
CA ALA A 106 16.51 0.81 6.45
C ALA A 106 15.43 -0.12 7.05
N ILE A 107 14.76 -0.89 6.20
CA ILE A 107 13.78 -1.92 6.63
C ILE A 107 14.48 -2.98 7.52
N GLU A 108 15.68 -3.42 7.14
CA GLU A 108 16.43 -4.43 7.90
C GLU A 108 16.89 -3.90 9.27
N ARG A 109 17.29 -2.62 9.36
CA ARG A 109 17.69 -1.98 10.63
C ARG A 109 16.58 -1.96 11.67
N VAL A 110 15.31 -1.94 11.25
CA VAL A 110 14.14 -2.02 12.15
C VAL A 110 13.59 -3.43 12.32
N GLY A 111 14.36 -4.46 11.92
CA GLY A 111 14.03 -5.87 12.16
C GLY A 111 13.12 -6.50 11.09
N GLY A 112 13.01 -5.87 9.91
CA GLY A 112 12.41 -6.45 8.72
C GLY A 112 13.38 -7.36 7.97
N LYS A 113 12.85 -8.07 6.96
CA LYS A 113 13.66 -8.74 5.92
C LYS A 113 13.28 -8.12 4.59
N SER A 114 14.27 -7.68 3.83
CA SER A 114 14.03 -6.96 2.58
C SER A 114 14.28 -7.82 1.34
N PHE A 115 13.56 -7.52 0.26
CA PHE A 115 13.80 -8.06 -1.08
C PHE A 115 13.50 -6.96 -2.09
N ILE A 116 14.48 -6.65 -2.94
CA ILE A 116 14.28 -5.73 -4.06
C ILE A 116 13.66 -6.52 -5.22
N ILE A 117 12.47 -6.12 -5.64
CA ILE A 117 11.69 -6.82 -6.67
C ILE A 117 11.37 -5.90 -7.85
N SER A 118 11.11 -6.50 -9.01
CA SER A 118 10.59 -5.82 -10.20
C SER A 118 9.42 -6.62 -10.77
N SER A 119 8.59 -6.00 -11.63
CA SER A 119 7.48 -6.69 -12.28
C SER A 119 8.01 -7.80 -13.19
N ASP A 120 7.43 -8.99 -13.09
CA ASP A 120 7.72 -10.11 -14.00
C ASP A 120 6.51 -10.39 -14.90
N ASN A 121 6.71 -11.18 -15.94
CA ASN A 121 5.69 -11.58 -16.91
C ASN A 121 4.81 -12.73 -16.41
N GLY A 122 5.04 -13.22 -15.18
CA GLY A 122 4.34 -14.35 -14.60
C GLY A 122 4.80 -15.70 -15.15
N THR A 123 3.98 -16.73 -14.92
CA THR A 123 4.27 -18.13 -15.25
C THR A 123 4.39 -18.35 -16.77
N ARG A 124 5.41 -19.11 -17.19
CA ARG A 124 5.58 -19.55 -18.59
C ARG A 124 5.81 -21.05 -18.66
N ILE A 125 5.37 -21.66 -19.77
CA ILE A 125 5.80 -23.01 -20.15
C ILE A 125 7.15 -22.83 -20.86
N VAL A 126 8.18 -23.48 -20.34
CA VAL A 126 9.55 -23.50 -20.90
C VAL A 126 9.81 -24.81 -21.63
#